data_AF-A0A2G9XHJ6-F1
#
_entry.id   AF-A0A2G9XHJ6-F1
#
_cell.length_a   1.000
_cell.length_b   1.000
_cell.length_c   1.000
_cell.angle_alpha   90.00
_cell.angle_beta   90.00
_cell.angle_gamma   90.00
#
_symmetry.space_group_name_H-M   'P 1'
#
loop_
_entity.id
_entity.type
_entity.pdbx_description
1 polymer ?
#
loop_
_entity_poly.entity_id
_entity_poly.type
_entity_poly.pdbx_seq_one_letter_code
_entity_poly.pdbx_strand_id
1 'polypeptide(L)'
;VSCCTSLFDVPREDILQIATESTWIWVVIFYILAFFISGEIVYFLIAQKRSALPNRGRWFGKKSLMFFETLAILLLLVVFILALQTRISPLFLGLPFHHCIFCLLQEVWDAPLFFFMIFVGLTLFLIYFWVVSSANYRDVNELLMEEMVRLLKWSGYMLAGGLIILSIHLFLAL
;
A
#
# COMPACT_ATOMS: atom_id res chain seq x y z
N VAL A 1 26.36 -8.50 -4.21
CA VAL A 1 26.02 -8.16 -5.61
C VAL A 1 25.89 -6.66 -5.67
N SER A 2 26.76 -5.96 -6.40
CA SER A 2 26.80 -4.50 -6.42
C SER A 2 25.74 -3.96 -7.38
N CYS A 3 24.50 -3.81 -6.90
CA CYS A 3 23.35 -3.42 -7.71
C CYS A 3 23.45 -2.00 -8.32
N CYS A 4 24.41 -1.16 -7.92
CA CYS A 4 24.43 0.27 -8.27
C CYS A 4 25.77 0.79 -8.87
N THR A 5 26.82 -0.03 -9.01
CA THR A 5 28.17 0.42 -9.41
C THR A 5 28.37 0.74 -10.90
N SER A 6 27.33 0.78 -11.74
CA SER A 6 27.52 0.89 -13.20
C SER A 6 27.08 2.21 -13.84
N LEU A 7 26.29 3.05 -13.15
CA LEU A 7 25.68 4.23 -13.80
C LEU A 7 25.85 5.55 -13.05
N PHE A 8 26.34 5.56 -11.81
CA PHE A 8 26.36 6.75 -10.95
C PHE A 8 27.59 6.86 -10.05
N ASP A 9 28.80 6.62 -10.56
CA ASP A 9 30.04 7.09 -9.92
C ASP A 9 30.17 8.61 -10.13
N VAL A 10 29.38 9.40 -9.39
CA VAL A 10 29.40 10.87 -9.44
C VAL A 10 30.06 11.41 -8.16
N PRO A 11 30.88 12.47 -8.23
CA PRO A 11 31.61 13.01 -7.08
C PRO A 11 30.70 13.39 -5.91
N ARG A 12 31.22 13.25 -4.68
CA ARG A 12 30.47 13.43 -3.42
C ARG A 12 29.92 14.83 -3.16
N GLU A 13 30.26 15.81 -3.98
CA GLU A 13 30.17 17.23 -3.62
C GLU A 13 28.78 17.85 -3.96
N ASP A 14 28.02 17.28 -4.90
CA ASP A 14 26.65 17.74 -5.29
C ASP A 14 25.52 16.86 -4.71
N ILE A 15 25.87 15.92 -3.83
CA ILE A 15 25.01 14.85 -3.28
C ILE A 15 23.77 15.37 -2.57
N LEU A 16 23.94 16.40 -1.73
CA LEU A 16 22.86 16.94 -0.88
C LEU A 16 21.82 17.68 -1.71
N GLN A 17 22.23 18.25 -2.85
CA GLN A 17 21.39 19.03 -3.75
C GLN A 17 20.50 18.11 -4.63
N ILE A 18 21.06 17.03 -5.17
CA ILE A 18 20.30 16.04 -5.95
C ILE A 18 19.28 15.29 -5.07
N ALA A 19 19.67 14.95 -3.83
CA ALA A 19 18.76 14.34 -2.88
C ALA A 19 17.64 15.30 -2.42
N THR A 20 17.87 16.62 -2.39
CA THR A 20 16.82 17.61 -2.09
C THR A 20 15.92 17.91 -3.30
N GLU A 21 16.38 17.72 -4.53
CA GLU A 21 15.57 17.83 -5.75
C GLU A 21 14.59 16.65 -5.97
N SER A 22 14.79 15.51 -5.30
CA SER A 22 13.83 14.39 -5.37
C SER A 22 12.44 14.85 -4.92
N THR A 23 11.46 14.71 -5.81
CA THR A 23 10.11 15.22 -5.65
C THR A 23 9.35 14.51 -4.51
N TRP A 24 9.07 15.25 -3.44
CA TRP A 24 8.16 14.86 -2.36
C TRP A 24 6.75 14.51 -2.83
N ILE A 25 6.42 14.90 -4.08
CA ILE A 25 5.11 14.69 -4.69
C ILE A 25 4.66 13.22 -4.62
N TRP A 26 5.56 12.26 -4.86
CA TRP A 26 5.20 10.84 -4.83
C TRP A 26 4.88 10.35 -3.43
N VAL A 27 5.58 10.84 -2.41
CA VAL A 27 5.28 10.53 -1.00
C VAL A 27 3.92 11.11 -0.61
N VAL A 28 3.64 12.36 -1.01
CA VAL A 28 2.35 13.00 -0.74
C VAL A 28 1.20 12.25 -1.42
N ILE A 29 1.33 11.95 -2.72
CA ILE A 29 0.31 11.18 -3.46
C ILE A 29 0.13 9.79 -2.83
N PHE A 30 1.22 9.12 -2.44
CA PHE A 30 1.17 7.82 -1.76
C PHE A 30 0.29 7.89 -0.50
N TYR A 31 0.56 8.84 0.40
CA TYR A 31 -0.22 8.94 1.65
C TYR A 31 -1.68 9.29 1.39
N ILE A 32 -1.97 10.19 0.44
CA ILE A 32 -3.36 10.53 0.07
C ILE A 32 -4.10 9.27 -0.39
N LEU A 33 -3.51 8.49 -1.31
CA LEU A 33 -4.10 7.25 -1.80
C LEU A 33 -4.21 6.19 -0.70
N ALA A 34 -3.22 6.07 0.17
CA ALA A 34 -3.23 5.11 1.27
C ALA A 34 -4.32 5.43 2.31
N PHE A 35 -4.53 6.71 2.62
CA PHE A 35 -5.64 7.14 3.49
C PHE A 35 -7.00 6.95 2.82
N PHE A 36 -7.10 7.20 1.52
CA PHE A 36 -8.31 6.92 0.75
C PHE A 36 -8.69 5.43 0.83
N ILE A 37 -7.76 4.53 0.52
CA ILE A 37 -7.96 3.07 0.60
C ILE A 37 -8.26 2.62 2.04
N SER A 38 -7.59 3.20 3.03
CA SER A 38 -7.89 2.91 4.45
C SER A 38 -9.32 3.33 4.82
N GLY A 39 -9.78 4.47 4.30
CA GLY A 39 -11.16 4.92 4.44
C GLY A 39 -12.16 3.96 3.79
N GLU A 40 -11.84 3.44 2.60
CA GLU A 40 -12.65 2.44 1.92
C GLU A 40 -12.73 1.13 2.72
N ILE A 41 -11.61 0.63 3.26
CA ILE A 41 -11.62 -0.57 4.14
C ILE A 41 -12.59 -0.37 5.31
N VAL A 42 -12.56 0.78 5.98
CA VAL A 42 -13.48 1.09 7.09
C VAL A 42 -14.93 1.16 6.61
N TYR A 43 -15.16 1.84 5.48
CA TYR A 43 -16.48 1.93 4.86
C TYR A 43 -17.05 0.54 4.54
N PHE A 44 -16.26 -0.33 3.90
CA PHE A 44 -16.68 -1.69 3.52
C PHE A 44 -16.83 -2.61 4.73
N LEU A 45 -16.04 -2.44 5.79
CA LEU A 45 -16.27 -3.13 7.06
C LEU A 45 -17.65 -2.80 7.66
N ILE A 46 -18.05 -1.53 7.61
CA ILE A 46 -19.37 -1.08 8.09
C ILE A 46 -20.47 -1.59 7.14
N ALA A 47 -20.25 -1.50 5.83
CA ALA A 47 -21.20 -1.94 4.83
C ALA A 47 -21.46 -3.45 4.90
N GLN A 48 -20.41 -4.28 4.99
CA GLN A 48 -20.48 -5.74 5.08
C GLN A 48 -21.23 -6.19 6.34
N LYS A 49 -21.05 -5.51 7.47
CA LYS A 49 -21.84 -5.75 8.69
C LYS A 49 -23.30 -5.35 8.53
N ARG A 50 -23.59 -4.25 7.84
CA ARG A 50 -24.95 -3.76 7.62
C ARG A 50 -25.72 -4.55 6.57
N SER A 51 -25.05 -5.16 5.60
CA SER A 51 -25.68 -6.01 4.58
C SER A 51 -26.23 -7.33 5.11
N ALA A 52 -25.89 -7.70 6.35
CA ALA A 52 -26.53 -8.79 7.08
C ALA A 52 -28.02 -8.51 7.39
N LEU A 53 -28.48 -7.26 7.25
CA LEU A 53 -29.85 -6.88 7.56
C LEU A 53 -30.80 -7.17 6.38
N PRO A 54 -31.89 -7.91 6.60
CA PRO A 54 -32.83 -8.30 5.55
C PRO A 54 -33.70 -7.09 5.17
N ASN A 55 -33.26 -6.27 4.20
CA ASN A 55 -34.08 -5.38 3.34
C ASN A 55 -33.30 -4.23 2.65
N ARG A 56 -31.97 -4.11 2.83
CA ARG A 56 -31.22 -3.05 2.13
C ARG A 56 -30.71 -3.54 0.77
N GLY A 57 -30.93 -2.73 -0.27
CA GLY A 57 -30.45 -3.00 -1.63
C GLY A 57 -28.99 -3.41 -1.64
N ARG A 58 -28.71 -4.61 -2.16
CA ARG A 58 -27.40 -5.25 -2.10
C ARG A 58 -26.49 -4.67 -3.19
N TRP A 59 -25.39 -4.04 -2.81
CA TRP A 59 -24.41 -3.45 -3.73
C TRP A 59 -23.43 -4.47 -4.32
N PHE A 60 -23.39 -5.69 -3.77
CA PHE A 60 -22.44 -6.74 -4.14
C PHE A 60 -22.72 -7.37 -5.52
N GLY A 61 -21.63 -7.74 -6.21
CA GLY A 61 -21.65 -8.30 -7.57
C GLY A 61 -21.52 -7.28 -8.71
N LYS A 62 -21.21 -6.01 -8.44
CA LYS A 62 -20.95 -5.02 -9.50
C LYS A 62 -19.52 -5.16 -10.04
N LYS A 63 -19.37 -5.69 -11.25
CA LYS A 63 -18.05 -5.78 -11.93
C LYS A 63 -17.35 -4.43 -12.09
N SER A 64 -18.10 -3.33 -12.18
CA SER A 64 -17.52 -1.99 -12.25
C SER A 64 -16.73 -1.65 -10.98
N LEU A 65 -17.24 -2.02 -9.80
CA LEU A 65 -16.55 -1.79 -8.52
C LEU A 65 -15.22 -2.54 -8.50
N MET A 66 -15.23 -3.83 -8.83
CA MET A 66 -14.00 -4.64 -8.95
C MET A 66 -12.93 -3.97 -9.84
N PHE A 67 -13.34 -3.43 -11.00
CA PHE A 67 -12.42 -2.77 -11.92
C PHE A 67 -11.81 -1.50 -11.33
N PHE A 68 -12.64 -0.61 -10.76
CA PHE A 68 -12.16 0.63 -10.15
C PHE A 68 -11.22 0.36 -8.96
N GLU A 69 -11.58 -0.58 -8.10
CA GLU A 69 -10.79 -0.95 -6.92
C GLU A 69 -9.45 -1.58 -7.32
N THR A 70 -9.46 -2.45 -8.34
CA THR A 70 -8.22 -3.02 -8.90
C THR A 70 -7.31 -1.91 -9.42
N LEU A 71 -7.86 -0.94 -10.15
CA LEU A 71 -7.09 0.18 -10.69
C LEU A 71 -6.54 1.08 -9.57
N ALA A 72 -7.32 1.38 -8.53
CA ALA A 72 -6.90 2.19 -7.40
C ALA A 72 -5.76 1.52 -6.61
N ILE A 73 -5.89 0.22 -6.33
CA ILE A 73 -4.85 -0.56 -5.63
C ILE A 73 -3.57 -0.64 -6.47
N LEU A 74 -3.67 -0.90 -7.78
CA LEU A 74 -2.50 -0.91 -8.67
C LEU A 74 -1.82 0.46 -8.72
N LEU A 75 -2.59 1.54 -8.81
CA LEU A 75 -2.05 2.89 -8.79
C LEU A 75 -1.32 3.17 -7.48
N LEU A 76 -1.90 2.80 -6.33
CA LEU A 76 -1.25 2.94 -5.03
C LEU A 76 0.06 2.15 -4.95
N LEU A 77 0.11 0.91 -5.46
CA LEU A 77 1.33 0.11 -5.51
C LEU A 77 2.42 0.75 -6.37
N VAL A 78 2.07 1.26 -7.55
CA VAL A 78 3.02 1.94 -8.44
C VAL A 78 3.54 3.21 -7.76
N VAL A 79 2.66 4.03 -7.20
CA VAL A 79 3.04 5.25 -6.49
C VAL A 79 3.89 4.94 -5.25
N PHE A 80 3.61 3.85 -4.54
CA PHE A 80 4.42 3.40 -3.41
C PHE A 80 5.84 3.02 -3.86
N ILE A 81 5.99 2.23 -4.93
CA ILE A 81 7.30 1.88 -5.51
C ILE A 81 8.05 3.14 -5.96
N LEU A 82 7.38 4.09 -6.61
CA LEU A 82 7.99 5.36 -7.00
C LEU A 82 8.43 6.16 -5.78
N ALA A 83 7.59 6.29 -4.76
CA ALA A 83 7.93 6.99 -3.51
C ALA A 83 9.14 6.33 -2.82
N LEU A 84 9.20 4.99 -2.80
CA LEU A 84 10.34 4.24 -2.29
C LEU A 84 11.61 4.55 -3.08
N GLN A 85 11.55 4.46 -4.40
CA GLN A 85 12.71 4.65 -5.27
C GLN A 85 13.22 6.09 -5.27
N THR A 86 12.32 7.08 -5.31
CA THR A 86 12.72 8.48 -5.50
C THR A 86 13.12 9.14 -4.18
N ARG A 87 12.33 8.97 -3.12
CA ARG A 87 12.48 9.77 -1.88
C ARG A 87 12.77 8.94 -0.64
N ILE A 88 12.00 7.89 -0.37
CA ILE A 88 12.06 7.19 0.92
C ILE A 88 13.38 6.42 1.05
N SER A 89 13.81 5.66 0.03
CA SER A 89 15.09 4.92 0.08
C SER A 89 16.29 5.84 0.30
N PRO A 90 16.49 6.93 -0.48
CA PRO A 90 17.62 7.84 -0.21
C PRO A 90 17.55 8.53 1.16
N LEU A 91 16.35 8.86 1.66
CA LEU A 91 16.21 9.40 3.03
C LEU A 91 16.67 8.39 4.08
N PHE A 92 16.24 7.13 3.99
CA PHE A 92 16.53 6.14 5.02
C PHE A 92 17.99 5.69 5.01
N LEU A 93 18.60 5.63 3.82
CA LEU A 93 19.98 5.19 3.66
C LEU A 93 20.99 6.31 3.89
N GLY A 94 20.54 7.58 3.97
CA GLY A 94 21.43 8.74 4.05
C GLY A 94 22.40 8.85 2.85
N LEU A 95 22.09 8.15 1.75
CA LEU A 95 22.96 7.99 0.59
C LEU A 95 22.17 8.29 -0.69
N PRO A 96 22.64 9.23 -1.52
CA PRO A 96 21.97 9.67 -2.73
C PRO A 96 22.29 8.78 -3.94
N PHE A 97 22.76 7.54 -3.77
CA PHE A 97 23.12 6.64 -4.89
C PHE A 97 22.72 5.18 -4.68
N HIS A 98 22.24 4.79 -3.49
CA HIS A 98 21.82 3.42 -3.14
C HIS A 98 20.28 3.26 -3.15
N HIS A 99 19.62 3.88 -4.13
CA HIS A 99 18.18 4.18 -4.06
C HIS A 99 17.25 3.01 -4.36
N CYS A 100 17.78 1.84 -4.67
CA CYS A 100 16.91 0.75 -5.06
C CYS A 100 16.19 0.18 -3.84
N ILE A 101 14.94 -0.20 -4.05
CA ILE A 101 14.13 -0.89 -3.05
C ILE A 101 14.89 -2.10 -2.50
N PHE A 102 15.70 -2.79 -3.31
CA PHE A 102 16.52 -3.91 -2.84
C PHE A 102 17.56 -3.50 -1.78
N CYS A 103 18.25 -2.37 -1.95
CA CYS A 103 19.20 -1.85 -0.96
C CYS A 103 18.46 -1.43 0.31
N LEU A 104 17.31 -0.74 0.18
CA LEU A 104 16.48 -0.39 1.31
C LEU A 104 16.09 -1.63 2.13
N LEU A 105 15.65 -2.69 1.47
CA LEU A 105 15.25 -3.95 2.10
C LEU A 105 16.43 -4.75 2.71
N GLN A 106 17.67 -4.44 2.33
CA GLN A 106 18.87 -5.10 2.86
C GLN A 106 19.49 -4.34 4.02
N GLU A 107 19.59 -3.02 3.90
CA GLU A 107 20.30 -2.16 4.86
C GLU A 107 19.40 -1.69 6.01
N VAL A 108 18.09 -1.51 5.75
CA VAL A 108 17.13 -1.13 6.79
C VAL A 108 16.41 -2.38 7.26
N TRP A 109 16.79 -2.85 8.44
CA TRP A 109 16.43 -4.17 8.98
C TRP A 109 14.91 -4.43 9.07
N ASP A 110 14.09 -3.41 9.29
CA ASP A 110 12.64 -3.48 9.36
C ASP A 110 11.92 -2.92 8.12
N ALA A 111 12.66 -2.50 7.09
CA ALA A 111 12.04 -2.12 5.83
C ALA A 111 11.25 -3.24 5.15
N PRO A 112 11.72 -4.51 5.17
CA PRO A 112 10.91 -5.63 4.72
C PRO A 112 9.57 -5.72 5.44
N LEU A 113 9.51 -5.38 6.73
CA LEU A 113 8.29 -5.49 7.51
C LEU A 113 7.21 -4.54 6.98
N PHE A 114 7.48 -3.23 6.88
CA PHE A 114 6.46 -2.30 6.38
C PHE A 114 6.11 -2.60 4.92
N PHE A 115 7.09 -3.00 4.10
CA PHE A 115 6.88 -3.30 2.69
C PHE A 115 5.92 -4.47 2.52
N PHE A 116 6.18 -5.59 3.19
CA PHE A 116 5.32 -6.77 3.13
C PHE A 116 3.96 -6.52 3.78
N MET A 117 3.90 -5.78 4.90
CA MET A 117 2.62 -5.44 5.52
C MET A 117 1.72 -4.61 4.59
N ILE A 118 2.25 -3.57 3.94
CA ILE A 118 1.48 -2.78 2.96
C ILE A 118 1.06 -3.66 1.78
N PHE A 119 2.00 -4.42 1.21
CA PHE A 119 1.73 -5.29 0.05
C PHE A 119 0.66 -6.35 0.34
N VAL A 120 0.77 -7.05 1.48
CA VAL A 120 -0.21 -8.05 1.92
C VAL A 120 -1.55 -7.38 2.22
N GLY A 121 -1.56 -6.24 2.91
CA GLY A 121 -2.79 -5.50 3.21
C GLY A 121 -3.58 -5.16 1.95
N LEU A 122 -2.90 -4.62 0.93
CA LEU A 122 -3.50 -4.30 -0.38
C LEU A 122 -3.92 -5.55 -1.15
N THR A 123 -3.14 -6.63 -1.11
CA THR A 123 -3.48 -7.89 -1.77
C THR A 123 -4.74 -8.52 -1.15
N LEU A 124 -4.86 -8.50 0.18
CA LEU A 124 -6.07 -8.96 0.87
C LEU A 124 -7.28 -8.10 0.49
N PHE A 125 -7.10 -6.78 0.39
CA PHE A 125 -8.18 -5.89 -0.04
C PHE A 125 -8.65 -6.19 -1.47
N LEU A 126 -7.70 -6.48 -2.37
CA LEU A 126 -8.01 -6.87 -3.74
C LEU A 126 -8.78 -8.20 -3.79
N ILE A 127 -8.34 -9.20 -3.02
CA ILE A 127 -9.01 -10.50 -2.89
C ILE A 127 -10.45 -10.31 -2.41
N TYR A 128 -10.66 -9.46 -1.40
CA TYR A 128 -12.01 -9.13 -0.93
C TYR A 128 -12.92 -8.68 -2.07
N PHE A 129 -12.49 -7.68 -2.86
CA PHE A 129 -13.34 -7.18 -3.94
C PHE A 129 -13.58 -8.18 -5.05
N TRP A 130 -12.58 -9.00 -5.36
CA TRP A 130 -12.73 -10.08 -6.34
C TRP A 130 -13.78 -11.10 -5.90
N VAL A 131 -13.73 -11.52 -4.63
CA VAL A 131 -14.70 -12.46 -4.06
C VAL A 131 -16.10 -11.83 -4.03
N VAL A 132 -16.23 -10.63 -3.46
CA VAL A 132 -17.51 -9.94 -3.27
C VAL A 132 -18.17 -9.50 -4.59
N SER A 133 -17.37 -9.32 -5.64
CA SER A 133 -17.87 -8.98 -6.98
C SER A 133 -18.15 -10.22 -7.84
N SER A 134 -17.87 -11.42 -7.35
CA SER A 134 -18.21 -12.67 -8.02
C SER A 134 -19.73 -12.86 -8.11
N ALA A 135 -20.20 -13.42 -9.22
CA ALA A 135 -21.62 -13.64 -9.47
C ALA A 135 -22.27 -14.53 -8.39
N ASN A 136 -21.52 -15.52 -7.91
CA ASN A 136 -22.01 -16.53 -6.96
C ASN A 136 -21.92 -16.07 -5.49
N TYR A 137 -21.27 -14.93 -5.22
CA TYR A 137 -21.06 -14.47 -3.85
C TYR A 137 -22.38 -14.26 -3.10
N ARG A 138 -23.45 -13.92 -3.82
CA ARG A 138 -24.79 -13.69 -3.26
C ARG A 138 -25.33 -14.93 -2.55
N ASP A 139 -25.07 -16.10 -3.12
CA ASP A 139 -25.62 -17.37 -2.63
C ASP A 139 -24.84 -17.89 -1.42
N VAL A 140 -23.57 -17.49 -1.29
CA VAL A 140 -22.66 -17.92 -0.22
C VAL A 140 -22.36 -16.82 0.81
N ASN A 141 -22.96 -15.63 0.67
CA ASN A 141 -22.66 -14.47 1.51
C ASN A 141 -22.92 -14.76 3.00
N GLU A 142 -24.01 -15.43 3.33
CA GLU A 142 -24.34 -15.77 4.74
C GLU A 142 -23.28 -16.69 5.36
N LEU A 143 -22.70 -17.60 4.56
CA LEU A 143 -21.64 -18.51 5.00
C LEU A 143 -20.28 -17.80 5.13
N LEU A 144 -19.95 -16.92 4.18
CA LEU A 144 -18.63 -16.29 4.07
C LEU A 144 -18.54 -14.93 4.78
N MET A 145 -19.64 -14.37 5.28
CA MET A 145 -19.67 -13.02 5.82
C MET A 145 -18.63 -12.80 6.92
N GLU A 146 -18.52 -13.73 7.88
CA GLU A 146 -17.58 -13.61 8.98
C GLU A 146 -16.13 -13.61 8.50
N GLU A 147 -15.81 -14.49 7.54
CA GLU A 147 -14.47 -14.56 6.95
C GLU A 147 -14.15 -13.32 6.11
N MET A 148 -15.13 -12.77 5.39
CA MET A 148 -14.93 -11.51 4.63
C MET A 148 -14.69 -10.32 5.57
N VAL A 149 -15.39 -10.25 6.70
CA VAL A 149 -15.13 -9.23 7.73
C VAL A 149 -13.74 -9.43 8.34
N ARG A 150 -13.35 -10.67 8.63
CA ARG A 150 -12.01 -10.99 9.17
C ARG A 150 -10.92 -10.61 8.17
N LEU A 151 -11.11 -10.91 6.89
CA LEU A 151 -10.20 -10.59 5.80
C LEU A 151 -10.03 -9.07 5.62
N LEU A 152 -11.12 -8.30 5.65
CA LEU A 152 -11.05 -6.83 5.65
C LEU A 152 -10.33 -6.26 6.88
N LYS A 153 -10.56 -6.83 8.08
CA LYS A 153 -9.83 -6.41 9.28
C LYS A 153 -8.33 -6.66 9.14
N TRP A 154 -7.94 -7.84 8.66
CA TRP A 154 -6.53 -8.16 8.42
C TRP A 154 -5.91 -7.25 7.36
N SER A 155 -6.62 -6.98 6.27
CA SER A 155 -6.21 -6.00 5.27
C SER A 155 -5.93 -4.64 5.90
N GLY A 156 -6.88 -4.13 6.70
CA GLY A 156 -6.74 -2.86 7.40
C GLY A 156 -5.60 -2.85 8.42
N TYR A 157 -5.43 -3.89 9.22
CA TYR A 157 -4.35 -3.99 10.20
C TYR A 157 -2.98 -4.06 9.54
N MET A 158 -2.85 -4.81 8.44
CA MET A 158 -1.59 -4.92 7.70
C MET A 158 -1.25 -3.58 7.04
N LEU A 159 -2.21 -2.95 6.36
CA LEU A 159 -1.99 -1.64 5.73
C LEU A 159 -1.65 -0.56 6.78
N ALA A 160 -2.46 -0.44 7.84
CA ALA A 160 -2.24 0.55 8.89
C ALA A 160 -0.92 0.31 9.64
N GLY A 161 -0.60 -0.93 10.00
CA GLY A 161 0.65 -1.26 10.68
C GLY A 161 1.87 -0.92 9.82
N GLY A 162 1.84 -1.28 8.53
CA GLY A 162 2.91 -0.92 7.59
C GLY A 162 3.04 0.60 7.41
N LEU A 163 1.93 1.33 7.30
CA LEU A 163 1.94 2.80 7.24
C LEU A 163 2.49 3.44 8.51
N ILE A 164 2.16 2.92 9.69
CA ILE A 164 2.67 3.43 10.97
C ILE A 164 4.18 3.26 11.03
N ILE A 165 4.70 2.06 10.74
CA ILE A 165 6.14 1.78 10.75
C ILE A 165 6.87 2.70 9.76
N LEU A 166 6.37 2.79 8.53
CA LEU A 166 6.93 3.65 7.49
C LEU A 166 6.94 5.13 7.93
N SER A 167 5.85 5.60 8.55
CA SER A 167 5.72 6.98 9.00
C SER A 167 6.66 7.31 10.16
N ILE A 168 6.86 6.37 11.09
CA ILE A 168 7.83 6.52 12.18
C ILE A 168 9.23 6.67 11.60
N HIS A 169 9.62 5.81 10.67
CA HIS A 169 10.94 5.93 10.03
C HIS A 169 11.10 7.23 9.23
N LEU A 170 10.09 7.61 8.45
CA LEU A 170 10.11 8.88 7.72
C LEU A 170 10.24 10.07 8.65
N PHE A 171 9.58 10.05 9.81
CA PHE A 171 9.71 11.09 10.81
C PHE A 171 11.11 11.13 11.45
N LEU A 172 11.74 9.97 11.68
CA LEU A 172 13.09 9.88 12.25
C LEU A 172 14.20 10.20 11.24
N ALA A 173 13.95 10.00 9.95
CA ALA A 173 14.88 10.28 8.87
C ALA A 173 14.83 11.74 8.36
N LEU A 174 13.84 12.52 8.81
CA LEU A 174 13.68 13.96 8.56
C LEU A 174 14.44 14.79 9.60
#